data_AF-A0A2V5W453-F1
#
_entry.id   AF-A0A2V5W453-F1
#
_cell.length_a   1.000
_cell.length_b   1.000
_cell.length_c   1.000
_cell.angle_alpha   90.00
_cell.angle_beta   90.00
_cell.angle_gamma   90.00
#
_symmetry.space_group_name_H-M   'P 1'
#
loop_
_entity.id
_entity.type
_entity.pdbx_description
1 polymer ?
#
loop_
_entity_poly.entity_id
_entity_poly.type
_entity_poly.pdbx_seq_one_letter_code
_entity_poly.pdbx_strand_id
1 'polypeptide(L)'
;MKRPSFYWLLGLGLWLSAAAWAQQDGDAAAQKADETPAKAESSPGNEKEENEPGRRHIGDVIRFANDAVIKEGEDAGDVVVIFGDATVDGRAEHVVVVFGTAKVNGTIRGNFVVPLGSAELGPNAHIEGDAVIVGGDLHADPSARIDHSPVEVSWSRLEERAPVLAGVKNWVVQGPILGRPLPHRFGWWWIAALACAGVYLLTAVMFARPVTASVEALESQPVGSFFVGVLMFILFLLLQLLLVATGIGIIVVPFAFCAAFVAFLFGKVAVYRFVGQQIGKQLGVAALQLPLVALLIGIVVFYFLYIIPILGLLAWVMIAPLGFGAATLALFRAFRSEGGNRGNSRTSSAVVSTPPTASPTPPVIPGEAAALASADVTILPRAGFWLRFAATFLDFLLVGAASAVTHFPPFFPFAWVAYHVGMWTWKGTTIGGIVFGMKIFRRDGRQLDFAVALVRSLASFFSALVMFLGFFWAGWNREKLSWHDMIAGTIVVKMPKGISLF
;
A
#
# COMPACT_ATOMS: atom_id res chain seq x y z
N MET A 1 -6.24 -23.36 1.07
CA MET A 1 -7.04 -22.14 1.34
C MET A 1 -6.83 -21.15 0.21
N LYS A 2 -7.82 -21.05 -0.69
CA LYS A 2 -7.84 -20.15 -1.85
C LYS A 2 -8.02 -18.70 -1.36
N ARG A 3 -7.21 -17.77 -1.88
CA ARG A 3 -7.32 -16.33 -1.62
C ARG A 3 -8.20 -15.67 -2.69
N PRO A 4 -9.02 -14.67 -2.35
CA PRO A 4 -9.84 -13.96 -3.32
C PRO A 4 -8.96 -12.99 -4.11
N SER A 5 -9.00 -13.09 -5.45
CA SER A 5 -8.23 -12.21 -6.33
C SER A 5 -9.06 -11.02 -6.81
N PHE A 6 -8.53 -9.85 -6.50
CA PHE A 6 -9.03 -8.47 -6.66
C PHE A 6 -9.14 -7.98 -8.13
N TYR A 7 -9.34 -8.88 -9.10
CA TYR A 7 -9.46 -8.53 -10.53
C TYR A 7 -10.81 -7.85 -10.91
N TRP A 8 -11.67 -7.62 -9.90
CA TRP A 8 -13.04 -7.14 -10.04
C TRP A 8 -13.17 -5.72 -10.61
N LEU A 9 -12.27 -4.78 -10.31
CA LEU A 9 -12.54 -3.35 -10.60
C LEU A 9 -12.07 -2.87 -11.98
N LEU A 10 -11.07 -3.52 -12.58
CA LEU A 10 -10.58 -3.16 -13.92
C LEU A 10 -11.34 -3.88 -15.03
N GLY A 11 -11.82 -5.11 -14.79
CA GLY A 11 -12.67 -5.85 -15.73
C GLY A 11 -14.09 -5.30 -15.83
N LEU A 12 -14.66 -4.83 -14.71
CA LEU A 12 -16.02 -4.26 -14.69
C LEU A 12 -16.13 -2.96 -15.50
N GLY A 13 -15.06 -2.16 -15.52
CA GLY A 13 -15.00 -0.92 -16.30
C GLY A 13 -15.03 -1.16 -17.80
N LEU A 14 -14.26 -2.15 -18.27
CA LEU A 14 -14.24 -2.57 -19.68
C LEU A 14 -15.54 -3.29 -20.09
N TRP A 15 -16.14 -4.07 -19.17
CA TRP A 15 -17.42 -4.75 -19.39
C TRP A 15 -18.60 -3.79 -19.47
N LEU A 16 -18.68 -2.77 -18.61
CA LEU A 16 -19.75 -1.76 -18.66
C LEU A 16 -19.69 -0.90 -19.93
N SER A 17 -18.49 -0.60 -20.44
CA SER A 17 -18.35 0.12 -21.72
C SER A 17 -18.71 -0.74 -22.93
N ALA A 18 -18.41 -2.04 -22.92
CA ALA A 18 -18.75 -2.95 -24.01
C ALA A 18 -20.26 -3.28 -24.02
N ALA A 19 -20.87 -3.44 -22.84
CA ALA A 19 -22.32 -3.65 -22.72
C ALA A 19 -23.13 -2.42 -23.15
N ALA A 20 -22.63 -1.20 -22.87
CA ALA A 20 -23.26 0.04 -23.32
C ALA A 20 -23.21 0.19 -24.85
N TRP A 21 -22.13 -0.26 -25.49
CA TRP A 21 -22.00 -0.26 -26.96
C TRP A 21 -22.92 -1.30 -27.62
N ALA A 22 -22.96 -2.53 -27.09
CA ALA A 22 -23.80 -3.60 -27.64
C ALA A 22 -25.31 -3.30 -27.52
N GLN A 23 -25.73 -2.60 -26.46
CA GLN A 23 -27.12 -2.21 -26.27
C GLN A 23 -27.54 -1.07 -27.22
N GLN A 24 -26.61 -0.16 -27.54
CA GLN A 24 -26.85 0.94 -28.50
C GLN A 24 -26.99 0.44 -29.94
N ASP A 25 -26.23 -0.60 -30.31
CA ASP A 25 -26.35 -1.27 -31.61
C ASP A 25 -27.63 -2.13 -31.71
N GLY A 26 -28.05 -2.74 -30.60
CA GLY A 26 -29.30 -3.50 -30.49
C GLY A 26 -30.56 -2.63 -30.63
N ASP A 27 -30.58 -1.47 -29.97
CA ASP A 27 -31.69 -0.51 -30.05
C ASP A 27 -31.80 0.13 -31.45
N ALA A 28 -30.66 0.38 -32.11
CA ALA A 28 -30.60 0.86 -33.49
C ALA A 28 -31.06 -0.20 -34.51
N ALA A 29 -30.79 -1.48 -34.24
CA ALA A 29 -31.28 -2.60 -35.05
C ALA A 29 -32.78 -2.85 -34.85
N ALA A 30 -33.28 -2.71 -33.62
CA ALA A 30 -34.70 -2.84 -33.29
C ALA A 30 -35.56 -1.72 -33.91
N GLN A 31 -35.05 -0.47 -33.95
CA GLN A 31 -35.75 0.64 -34.62
C GLN A 31 -35.79 0.49 -36.15
N LYS A 32 -34.77 -0.12 -36.77
CA LYS A 32 -34.79 -0.40 -38.21
C LYS A 32 -35.73 -1.53 -38.60
N ALA A 33 -36.03 -2.45 -37.68
CA ALA A 33 -36.95 -3.57 -37.92
C ALA A 33 -38.43 -3.15 -37.91
N ASP A 34 -38.78 -2.06 -37.21
CA ASP A 34 -40.18 -1.60 -37.05
C ASP A 34 -40.66 -0.70 -38.22
N GLU A 35 -39.75 -0.22 -39.08
CA GLU A 35 -40.08 0.71 -40.18
C GLU A 35 -40.31 0.04 -41.55
N THR A 36 -40.21 -1.28 -41.68
CA THR A 36 -40.39 -1.97 -42.97
C THR A 36 -41.58 -2.94 -42.97
N PRO A 37 -42.78 -2.56 -43.45
CA PRO A 37 -43.88 -3.49 -43.63
C PRO A 37 -43.75 -4.20 -44.99
N ALA A 38 -43.24 -5.43 -45.00
CA ALA A 38 -43.19 -6.26 -46.21
C ALA A 38 -43.75 -7.67 -45.96
N LYS A 39 -45.08 -7.76 -46.08
CA LYS A 39 -45.84 -8.78 -46.83
C LYS A 39 -45.28 -10.22 -46.81
N ALA A 40 -45.79 -11.03 -45.88
CA ALA A 40 -45.68 -12.49 -45.95
C ALA A 40 -46.59 -13.04 -47.06
N GLU A 41 -46.00 -13.33 -48.23
CA GLU A 41 -46.56 -14.29 -49.18
C GLU A 41 -46.10 -15.70 -48.76
N SER A 42 -47.09 -16.53 -48.41
CA SER A 42 -46.95 -17.95 -48.11
C SER A 42 -46.44 -18.73 -49.33
N SER A 43 -45.28 -19.38 -49.19
CA SER A 43 -44.85 -20.48 -50.06
C SER A 43 -44.32 -21.62 -49.18
N PRO A 44 -44.91 -22.82 -49.22
CA PRO A 44 -44.42 -23.94 -48.43
C PRO A 44 -43.19 -24.54 -49.11
N GLY A 45 -42.02 -24.05 -48.74
CA GLY A 45 -40.71 -24.58 -49.14
C GLY A 45 -40.17 -25.51 -48.06
N ASN A 46 -40.15 -26.79 -48.39
CA ASN A 46 -39.67 -27.91 -47.59
C ASN A 46 -38.16 -27.80 -47.30
N GLU A 47 -37.76 -27.26 -46.15
CA GLU A 47 -36.39 -27.42 -45.63
C GLU A 47 -36.36 -28.60 -44.68
N LYS A 48 -35.79 -29.69 -45.18
CA LYS A 48 -35.48 -30.89 -44.41
C LYS A 48 -34.35 -30.53 -43.44
N GLU A 49 -34.66 -30.39 -42.16
CA GLU A 49 -33.68 -30.61 -41.11
C GLU A 49 -33.12 -32.02 -41.28
N GLU A 50 -31.85 -32.10 -41.67
CA GLU A 50 -31.10 -33.33 -41.82
C GLU A 50 -30.83 -33.89 -40.42
N ASN A 51 -31.86 -34.55 -39.86
CA ASN A 51 -31.74 -35.37 -38.66
C ASN A 51 -30.81 -36.55 -38.97
N GLU A 52 -29.52 -36.40 -38.68
CA GLU A 52 -28.60 -37.54 -38.62
C GLU A 52 -29.09 -38.48 -37.49
N PRO A 53 -29.46 -39.72 -37.80
CA PRO A 53 -30.04 -40.63 -36.82
C PRO A 53 -28.97 -41.11 -35.83
N GLY A 54 -29.05 -40.66 -34.57
CA GLY A 54 -28.27 -41.23 -33.47
C GLY A 54 -27.72 -40.25 -32.43
N ARG A 55 -27.82 -38.93 -32.65
CA ARG A 55 -27.33 -37.94 -31.68
C ARG A 55 -28.45 -37.38 -30.79
N ARG A 56 -28.16 -37.23 -29.50
CA ARG A 56 -29.08 -36.66 -28.52
C ARG A 56 -28.94 -35.14 -28.56
N HIS A 57 -29.94 -34.45 -29.10
CA HIS A 57 -29.95 -32.99 -29.08
C HIS A 57 -30.19 -32.50 -27.65
N ILE A 58 -29.31 -31.62 -27.20
CA ILE A 58 -29.38 -30.92 -25.93
C ILE A 58 -29.52 -29.45 -26.32
N GLY A 59 -30.57 -28.76 -25.85
CA GLY A 59 -30.68 -27.32 -26.08
C GLY A 59 -29.53 -26.55 -25.41
N ASP A 60 -29.70 -25.24 -25.29
CA ASP A 60 -28.66 -24.37 -24.73
C ASP A 60 -28.24 -24.76 -23.30
N VAL A 61 -26.93 -24.80 -23.07
CA VAL A 61 -26.31 -25.18 -21.80
C VAL A 61 -25.63 -23.96 -21.20
N ILE A 62 -26.35 -23.30 -20.29
CA ILE A 62 -25.82 -22.16 -19.53
C ILE A 62 -25.50 -22.62 -18.10
N ARG A 63 -24.22 -22.50 -17.69
CA ARG A 63 -23.73 -22.87 -16.36
C ARG A 63 -23.00 -21.71 -15.70
N PHE A 64 -23.37 -21.45 -14.44
CA PHE A 64 -22.70 -20.48 -13.59
C PHE A 64 -22.04 -21.20 -12.40
N ALA A 65 -20.77 -20.87 -12.14
CA ALA A 65 -19.93 -21.40 -11.06
C ALA A 65 -19.86 -22.94 -11.00
N ASN A 66 -20.16 -23.61 -12.10
CA ASN A 66 -20.18 -25.05 -12.25
C ASN A 66 -19.65 -25.42 -13.63
N ASP A 67 -19.12 -26.64 -13.72
CA ASP A 67 -18.54 -27.15 -14.95
C ASP A 67 -19.64 -27.65 -15.91
N ALA A 68 -19.37 -27.59 -17.21
CA ALA A 68 -20.20 -28.18 -18.24
C ALA A 68 -19.45 -29.31 -18.95
N VAL A 69 -20.14 -30.42 -19.22
CA VAL A 69 -19.59 -31.54 -19.98
C VAL A 69 -20.60 -31.93 -21.04
N ILE A 70 -20.22 -31.78 -22.31
CA ILE A 70 -20.97 -32.25 -23.48
C ILE A 70 -20.28 -33.51 -23.99
N LYS A 71 -20.97 -34.63 -23.94
CA LYS A 71 -20.41 -35.95 -24.24
C LYS A 71 -20.44 -36.23 -25.74
N GLU A 72 -19.65 -37.22 -26.15
CA GLU A 72 -19.68 -37.75 -27.51
C GLU A 72 -21.09 -38.25 -27.87
N GLY A 73 -21.60 -37.84 -29.04
CA GLY A 73 -22.96 -38.15 -29.48
C GLY A 73 -24.05 -37.19 -28.98
N GLU A 74 -23.70 -36.18 -28.17
CA GLU A 74 -24.59 -35.07 -27.81
C GLU A 74 -24.37 -33.89 -28.76
N ASP A 75 -25.46 -33.22 -29.13
CA ASP A 75 -25.45 -32.02 -29.98
C ASP A 75 -26.05 -30.86 -29.18
N ALA A 76 -25.21 -29.96 -28.70
CA ALA A 76 -25.57 -28.79 -27.90
C ALA A 76 -25.76 -27.55 -28.78
N GLY A 77 -26.74 -26.70 -28.46
CA GLY A 77 -26.83 -25.35 -29.02
C GLY A 77 -25.73 -24.44 -28.46
N ASP A 78 -26.13 -23.42 -27.71
CA ASP A 78 -25.19 -22.49 -27.07
C ASP A 78 -24.67 -23.02 -25.73
N VAL A 79 -23.36 -23.18 -25.60
CA VAL A 79 -22.69 -23.56 -24.36
C VAL A 79 -22.02 -22.34 -23.74
N VAL A 80 -22.60 -21.82 -22.66
CA VAL A 80 -22.06 -20.67 -21.92
C VAL A 80 -21.69 -21.10 -20.50
N VAL A 81 -20.40 -21.07 -20.18
CA VAL A 81 -19.89 -21.40 -18.84
C VAL A 81 -19.20 -20.19 -18.24
N ILE A 82 -19.63 -19.78 -17.06
CA ILE A 82 -19.09 -18.62 -16.36
C ILE A 82 -18.59 -19.08 -14.98
N PHE A 83 -17.30 -18.87 -14.69
CA PHE A 83 -16.61 -19.34 -13.47
C PHE A 83 -16.59 -20.87 -13.29
N GLY A 84 -16.41 -21.61 -14.38
CA GLY A 84 -16.28 -23.07 -14.38
C GLY A 84 -15.57 -23.55 -15.65
N ASP A 85 -15.23 -24.83 -15.69
CA ASP A 85 -14.57 -25.44 -16.84
C ASP A 85 -15.62 -26.04 -17.81
N ALA A 86 -15.35 -26.01 -19.11
CA ALA A 86 -16.21 -26.65 -20.11
C ALA A 86 -15.44 -27.75 -20.83
N THR A 87 -16.01 -28.94 -20.92
CA THR A 87 -15.48 -30.06 -21.72
C THR A 87 -16.48 -30.37 -22.83
N VAL A 88 -16.06 -30.29 -24.08
CA VAL A 88 -16.89 -30.51 -25.26
C VAL A 88 -16.28 -31.63 -26.11
N ASP A 89 -16.75 -32.85 -25.87
CA ASP A 89 -16.41 -34.04 -26.67
C ASP A 89 -17.44 -34.29 -27.79
N GLY A 90 -18.64 -33.70 -27.67
CA GLY A 90 -19.72 -33.77 -28.65
C GLY A 90 -19.71 -32.66 -29.70
N ARG A 91 -20.88 -32.25 -30.17
CA ARG A 91 -21.04 -31.10 -31.07
C ARG A 91 -21.65 -29.91 -30.31
N ALA A 92 -21.20 -28.70 -30.61
CA ALA A 92 -21.76 -27.47 -30.07
C ALA A 92 -21.91 -26.41 -31.17
N GLU A 93 -22.92 -25.54 -31.06
CA GLU A 93 -23.10 -24.42 -31.99
C GLU A 93 -22.15 -23.27 -31.62
N HIS A 94 -22.35 -22.66 -30.45
CA HIS A 94 -21.44 -21.65 -29.91
C HIS A 94 -20.90 -22.07 -28.55
N VAL A 95 -19.64 -21.77 -28.27
CA VAL A 95 -19.03 -22.10 -26.98
C VAL A 95 -18.34 -20.87 -26.41
N VAL A 96 -18.82 -20.41 -25.26
CA VAL A 96 -18.28 -19.27 -24.53
C VAL A 96 -17.91 -19.68 -23.11
N VAL A 97 -16.62 -19.61 -22.77
CA VAL A 97 -16.12 -20.00 -21.44
C VAL A 97 -15.40 -18.82 -20.79
N VAL A 98 -16.05 -18.22 -19.79
CA VAL A 98 -15.57 -17.03 -19.10
C VAL A 98 -14.91 -17.44 -17.78
N PHE A 99 -13.64 -17.07 -17.58
CA PHE A 99 -12.86 -17.38 -16.37
C PHE A 99 -12.74 -18.88 -16.05
N GLY A 100 -12.47 -19.70 -17.06
CA GLY A 100 -12.29 -21.16 -16.90
C GLY A 100 -11.44 -21.78 -17.99
N THR A 101 -11.33 -23.09 -17.98
CA THR A 101 -10.64 -23.89 -19.00
C THR A 101 -11.64 -24.51 -19.95
N ALA A 102 -11.47 -24.27 -21.25
CA ALA A 102 -12.27 -24.90 -22.29
C ALA A 102 -11.48 -26.06 -22.91
N LYS A 103 -11.95 -27.29 -22.74
CA LYS A 103 -11.39 -28.50 -23.34
C LYS A 103 -12.31 -28.96 -24.45
N VAL A 104 -11.80 -28.98 -25.67
CA VAL A 104 -12.60 -29.34 -26.84
C VAL A 104 -11.94 -30.51 -27.55
N ASN A 105 -12.67 -31.59 -27.75
CA ASN A 105 -12.24 -32.72 -28.57
C ASN A 105 -13.32 -33.13 -29.60
N GLY A 106 -14.38 -32.34 -29.72
CA GLY A 106 -15.45 -32.51 -30.70
C GLY A 106 -15.54 -31.35 -31.70
N THR A 107 -16.74 -31.11 -32.24
CA THR A 107 -16.96 -30.11 -33.31
C THR A 107 -17.71 -28.89 -32.78
N ILE A 108 -17.18 -27.70 -33.02
CA ILE A 108 -17.85 -26.41 -32.77
C ILE A 108 -18.16 -25.78 -34.12
N ARG A 109 -19.45 -25.61 -34.44
CA ARG A 109 -19.91 -25.08 -35.74
C ARG A 109 -19.75 -23.58 -35.87
N GLY A 110 -19.97 -22.87 -34.77
CA GLY A 110 -19.90 -21.41 -34.71
C GLY A 110 -18.65 -20.93 -33.98
N ASN A 111 -18.81 -19.78 -33.32
CA ASN A 111 -17.71 -19.10 -32.64
C ASN A 111 -17.33 -19.77 -31.32
N PHE A 112 -16.02 -19.85 -31.09
CA PHE A 112 -15.40 -20.33 -29.87
C PHE A 112 -14.69 -19.16 -29.16
N VAL A 113 -15.20 -18.72 -28.01
CA VAL A 113 -14.70 -17.52 -27.32
C VAL A 113 -14.36 -17.84 -25.87
N VAL A 114 -13.09 -17.67 -25.49
CA VAL A 114 -12.60 -17.94 -24.14
C VAL A 114 -11.96 -16.68 -23.55
N PRO A 115 -12.77 -15.76 -22.98
CA PRO A 115 -12.25 -14.57 -22.34
C PRO A 115 -11.72 -14.89 -20.93
N LEU A 116 -10.47 -14.46 -20.69
CA LEU A 116 -9.75 -14.57 -19.42
C LEU A 116 -9.62 -16.03 -18.91
N GLY A 117 -9.51 -16.97 -19.84
CA GLY A 117 -9.39 -18.41 -19.60
C GLY A 117 -8.42 -19.08 -20.58
N SER A 118 -8.16 -20.37 -20.40
CA SER A 118 -7.28 -21.17 -21.25
C SER A 118 -8.08 -22.14 -22.12
N ALA A 119 -7.61 -22.43 -23.32
CA ALA A 119 -8.25 -23.35 -24.25
C ALA A 119 -7.31 -24.51 -24.60
N GLU A 120 -7.80 -25.74 -24.50
CA GLU A 120 -7.11 -26.97 -24.88
C GLU A 120 -7.92 -27.65 -25.99
N LEU A 121 -7.35 -27.75 -27.19
CA LEU A 121 -7.96 -28.43 -28.33
C LEU A 121 -7.27 -29.79 -28.52
N GLY A 122 -8.05 -30.85 -28.38
CA GLY A 122 -7.63 -32.23 -28.59
C GLY A 122 -7.47 -32.60 -30.07
N PRO A 123 -7.02 -33.83 -30.36
CA PRO A 123 -6.68 -34.25 -31.72
C PRO A 123 -7.86 -34.29 -32.68
N ASN A 124 -9.09 -34.46 -32.18
CA ASN A 124 -10.32 -34.50 -32.98
C ASN A 124 -11.09 -33.17 -32.97
N ALA A 125 -10.51 -32.12 -32.36
CA ALA A 125 -11.16 -30.82 -32.27
C ALA A 125 -11.30 -30.19 -33.65
N HIS A 126 -12.53 -29.79 -33.99
CA HIS A 126 -12.81 -29.06 -35.22
C HIS A 126 -13.63 -27.81 -34.89
N ILE A 127 -13.08 -26.63 -35.21
CA ILE A 127 -13.74 -25.34 -35.02
C ILE A 127 -13.98 -24.76 -36.40
N GLU A 128 -15.25 -24.72 -36.82
CA GLU A 128 -15.68 -24.20 -38.11
C GLU A 128 -15.76 -22.67 -38.11
N GLY A 129 -16.02 -22.04 -36.95
CA GLY A 129 -16.10 -20.58 -36.80
C GLY A 129 -14.83 -19.90 -36.25
N ASP A 130 -14.97 -18.67 -35.74
CA ASP A 130 -13.85 -17.90 -35.19
C ASP A 130 -13.44 -18.43 -33.80
N ALA A 131 -12.14 -18.65 -33.62
CA ALA A 131 -11.54 -18.97 -32.32
C ALA A 131 -10.88 -17.73 -31.71
N VAL A 132 -11.47 -17.19 -30.64
CA VAL A 132 -11.00 -15.97 -29.96
C VAL A 132 -10.66 -16.27 -28.49
N ILE A 133 -9.38 -16.18 -28.16
CA ILE A 133 -8.88 -16.41 -26.79
C ILE A 133 -8.24 -15.11 -26.30
N VAL A 134 -8.76 -14.55 -25.22
CA VAL A 134 -8.31 -13.25 -24.70
C VAL A 134 -7.76 -13.41 -23.30
N GLY A 135 -6.46 -13.19 -23.10
CA GLY A 135 -5.83 -13.18 -21.79
C GLY A 135 -5.49 -14.56 -21.22
N GLY A 136 -5.52 -15.62 -22.02
CA GLY A 136 -4.97 -16.94 -21.69
C GLY A 136 -4.30 -17.60 -22.88
N ASP A 137 -3.85 -18.84 -22.68
CA ASP A 137 -3.09 -19.60 -23.67
C ASP A 137 -4.02 -20.56 -24.44
N LEU A 138 -3.79 -20.71 -25.75
CA LEU A 138 -4.39 -21.75 -26.58
C LEU A 138 -3.36 -22.86 -26.80
N HIS A 139 -3.71 -24.08 -26.40
CA HIS A 139 -2.93 -25.28 -26.67
C HIS A 139 -3.72 -26.16 -27.61
N ALA A 140 -3.38 -26.10 -28.90
CA ALA A 140 -4.00 -26.93 -29.92
C ALA A 140 -3.07 -28.09 -30.30
N ASP A 141 -3.60 -29.31 -30.27
CA ASP A 141 -2.92 -30.47 -30.83
C ASP A 141 -2.66 -30.26 -32.34
N PRO A 142 -1.52 -30.73 -32.90
CA PRO A 142 -1.22 -30.58 -34.33
C PRO A 142 -2.29 -31.11 -35.29
N SER A 143 -3.16 -32.04 -34.87
CA SER A 143 -4.25 -32.54 -35.70
C SER A 143 -5.57 -31.77 -35.56
N ALA A 144 -5.65 -30.81 -34.63
CA ALA A 144 -6.82 -29.95 -34.47
C ALA A 144 -7.02 -29.06 -35.71
N ARG A 145 -8.27 -28.94 -36.17
CA ARG A 145 -8.64 -28.17 -37.36
C ARG A 145 -9.41 -26.92 -36.95
N ILE A 146 -8.84 -25.76 -37.23
CA ILE A 146 -9.48 -24.46 -37.04
C ILE A 146 -9.60 -23.83 -38.42
N ASP A 147 -10.82 -23.67 -38.91
CA ASP A 147 -11.07 -23.23 -40.29
C ASP A 147 -10.71 -21.76 -40.50
N HIS A 148 -10.88 -20.94 -39.45
CA HIS A 148 -10.47 -19.54 -39.43
C HIS A 148 -9.17 -19.33 -38.64
N SER A 149 -8.48 -18.21 -38.92
CA SER A 149 -7.23 -17.89 -38.22
C SER A 149 -7.52 -17.53 -36.75
N PRO A 150 -6.99 -18.27 -35.76
CA PRO A 150 -7.29 -18.03 -34.36
C PRO A 150 -6.74 -16.67 -33.90
N VAL A 151 -7.59 -15.85 -33.29
CA VAL A 151 -7.22 -14.57 -32.68
C VAL A 151 -6.88 -14.81 -31.22
N GLU A 152 -5.61 -15.04 -30.95
CA GLU A 152 -5.09 -15.23 -29.60
C GLU A 152 -4.41 -13.95 -29.09
N VAL A 153 -4.99 -13.36 -28.06
CA VAL A 153 -4.43 -12.25 -27.29
C VAL A 153 -3.91 -12.81 -25.97
N SER A 154 -2.88 -13.64 -26.03
CA SER A 154 -2.26 -14.24 -24.85
C SER A 154 -1.32 -13.28 -24.14
N TRP A 155 -1.32 -13.28 -22.81
CA TRP A 155 -0.33 -12.54 -22.02
C TRP A 155 1.09 -13.09 -22.20
N SER A 156 1.24 -14.38 -22.48
CA SER A 156 2.53 -15.08 -22.69
C SER A 156 3.22 -14.61 -23.97
N ARG A 157 2.53 -14.54 -25.12
CA ARG A 157 3.11 -13.97 -26.35
C ARG A 157 3.36 -12.46 -26.25
N LEU A 158 2.58 -11.75 -25.44
CA LEU A 158 2.88 -10.35 -25.11
C LEU A 158 4.16 -10.24 -24.25
N GLU A 159 4.40 -11.22 -23.37
CA GLU A 159 5.60 -11.38 -22.55
C GLU A 159 6.85 -11.60 -23.43
N GLU A 160 6.73 -12.43 -24.47
CA GLU A 160 7.79 -12.65 -25.48
C GLU A 160 8.09 -11.40 -26.32
N ARG A 161 7.06 -10.65 -26.72
CA ARG A 161 7.22 -9.41 -27.51
C ARG A 161 7.68 -8.21 -26.67
N ALA A 162 7.43 -8.22 -25.36
CA ALA A 162 7.74 -7.11 -24.48
C ALA A 162 8.19 -7.60 -23.09
N PRO A 163 9.48 -7.98 -22.93
CA PRO A 163 10.03 -8.47 -21.66
C PRO A 163 9.94 -7.46 -20.50
N VAL A 164 9.75 -6.17 -20.80
CA VAL A 164 9.49 -5.14 -19.78
C VAL A 164 8.11 -5.33 -19.11
N LEU A 165 7.08 -5.69 -19.89
CA LEU A 165 5.73 -5.96 -19.37
C LEU A 165 5.72 -7.21 -18.48
N ALA A 166 6.51 -8.23 -18.83
CA ALA A 166 6.82 -9.39 -17.99
C ALA A 166 7.35 -9.00 -16.61
N GLY A 167 8.33 -8.09 -16.60
CA GLY A 167 8.95 -7.55 -15.41
C GLY A 167 7.94 -6.82 -14.50
N VAL A 168 7.05 -6.03 -15.09
CA VAL A 168 5.99 -5.30 -14.37
C VAL A 168 4.96 -6.26 -13.76
N LYS A 169 4.53 -7.31 -14.48
CA LYS A 169 3.63 -8.35 -13.92
C LYS A 169 4.26 -9.02 -12.71
N ASN A 170 5.51 -9.47 -12.85
CA ASN A 170 6.25 -10.09 -11.76
C ASN A 170 6.45 -9.13 -10.58
N TRP A 171 6.64 -7.83 -10.83
CA TRP A 171 6.65 -6.81 -9.79
C TRP A 171 5.33 -6.70 -9.05
N VAL A 172 4.21 -6.61 -9.76
CA VAL A 172 2.90 -6.38 -9.16
C VAL A 172 2.50 -7.58 -8.31
N VAL A 173 2.60 -8.78 -8.90
CA VAL A 173 2.25 -10.05 -8.25
C VAL A 173 3.18 -10.35 -7.07
N GLN A 174 4.48 -10.18 -7.26
CA GLN A 174 5.45 -10.54 -6.24
C GLN A 174 5.84 -9.39 -5.32
N GLY A 175 5.44 -8.15 -5.59
CA GLY A 175 5.87 -6.96 -4.87
C GLY A 175 4.74 -6.37 -4.00
N PRO A 176 4.05 -5.31 -4.45
CA PRO A 176 3.01 -4.63 -3.66
C PRO A 176 1.90 -5.55 -3.15
N ILE A 177 1.47 -6.55 -3.93
CA ILE A 177 0.40 -7.49 -3.54
C ILE A 177 0.81 -8.36 -2.34
N LEU A 178 2.10 -8.69 -2.22
CA LEU A 178 2.64 -9.42 -1.07
C LEU A 178 3.13 -8.49 0.05
N GLY A 179 2.80 -7.20 -0.02
CA GLY A 179 3.18 -6.20 0.98
C GLY A 179 4.67 -5.85 0.97
N ARG A 180 5.39 -6.13 -0.12
CA ARG A 180 6.83 -5.88 -0.28
C ARG A 180 7.10 -5.03 -1.53
N PRO A 181 7.18 -3.70 -1.41
CA PRO A 181 7.36 -2.81 -2.57
C PRO A 181 8.59 -3.13 -3.43
N LEU A 182 9.61 -3.77 -2.85
CA LEU A 182 10.87 -4.09 -3.52
C LEU A 182 11.15 -5.60 -3.49
N PRO A 183 10.77 -6.36 -4.54
CA PRO A 183 11.03 -7.79 -4.63
C PRO A 183 12.52 -8.06 -4.89
N HIS A 184 13.23 -8.57 -3.88
CA HIS A 184 14.68 -8.82 -3.91
C HIS A 184 15.14 -9.97 -4.84
N ARG A 185 14.20 -10.79 -5.34
CA ARG A 185 14.53 -12.06 -6.03
C ARG A 185 15.00 -11.89 -7.47
N PHE A 186 14.78 -10.74 -8.12
CA PHE A 186 15.23 -10.52 -9.50
C PHE A 186 16.31 -9.44 -9.55
N GLY A 187 17.44 -9.74 -10.19
CA GLY A 187 18.63 -8.87 -10.22
C GLY A 187 18.38 -7.49 -10.85
N TRP A 188 17.50 -7.41 -11.85
CA TRP A 188 17.19 -6.15 -12.53
C TRP A 188 16.52 -5.10 -11.60
N TRP A 189 15.89 -5.55 -10.50
CA TRP A 189 15.33 -4.63 -9.50
C TRP A 189 16.39 -3.81 -8.80
N TRP A 190 17.58 -4.36 -8.60
CA TRP A 190 18.69 -3.62 -8.02
C TRP A 190 19.21 -2.54 -8.98
N ILE A 191 19.14 -2.78 -10.30
CA ILE A 191 19.46 -1.77 -11.31
C ILE A 191 18.42 -0.65 -11.27
N ALA A 192 17.12 -0.99 -11.23
CA ALA A 192 16.04 -0.01 -11.10
C ALA A 192 16.10 0.78 -9.79
N ALA A 193 16.45 0.11 -8.68
CA ALA A 193 16.65 0.74 -7.37
C ALA A 193 17.87 1.67 -7.39
N LEU A 194 18.98 1.27 -8.00
CA LEU A 194 20.17 2.12 -8.15
C LEU A 194 19.88 3.33 -9.04
N ALA A 195 19.14 3.14 -10.14
CA ALA A 195 18.69 4.23 -11.00
C ALA A 195 17.79 5.22 -10.24
N CYS A 196 16.82 4.72 -9.46
CA CYS A 196 15.98 5.56 -8.59
C CYS A 196 16.81 6.32 -7.55
N ALA A 197 17.79 5.66 -6.91
CA ALA A 197 18.69 6.29 -5.96
C ALA A 197 19.52 7.40 -6.64
N GLY A 198 19.98 7.18 -7.87
CA GLY A 198 20.65 8.17 -8.70
C GLY A 198 19.77 9.40 -8.96
N VAL A 199 18.49 9.20 -9.30
CA VAL A 199 17.52 10.29 -9.44
C VAL A 199 17.35 11.07 -8.13
N TYR A 200 17.24 10.40 -6.99
CA TYR A 200 17.12 11.06 -5.68
C TYR A 200 18.35 11.89 -5.32
N LEU A 201 19.54 11.36 -5.59
CA LEU A 201 20.79 12.10 -5.41
C LEU A 201 20.84 13.32 -6.34
N LEU A 202 20.49 13.15 -7.61
CA LEU A 202 20.43 14.24 -8.57
C LEU A 202 19.45 15.32 -8.14
N THR A 203 18.25 14.94 -7.68
CA THR A 203 17.26 15.88 -7.14
C THR A 203 17.82 16.64 -5.93
N ALA A 204 18.50 15.96 -5.01
CA ALA A 204 19.10 16.60 -3.84
C ALA A 204 20.23 17.58 -4.18
N VAL A 205 20.99 17.31 -5.24
CA VAL A 205 22.06 18.21 -5.72
C VAL A 205 21.50 19.39 -6.50
N MET A 206 20.63 19.14 -7.50
CA MET A 206 20.07 20.17 -8.38
C MET A 206 19.14 21.14 -7.63
N PHE A 207 18.43 20.64 -6.62
CA PHE A 207 17.40 21.40 -5.89
C PHE A 207 17.65 21.38 -4.38
N ALA A 208 18.89 21.65 -3.98
CA ALA A 208 19.31 21.62 -2.58
C ALA A 208 18.46 22.53 -1.67
N ARG A 209 18.04 23.71 -2.16
CA ARG A 209 17.22 24.66 -1.41
C ARG A 209 15.80 24.13 -1.13
N PRO A 210 14.98 23.75 -2.15
CA PRO A 210 13.68 23.12 -1.91
C PRO A 210 13.74 21.90 -0.99
N VAL A 211 14.69 20.99 -1.23
CA VAL A 211 14.83 19.78 -0.41
C VAL A 211 15.14 20.13 1.04
N THR A 212 16.02 21.10 1.29
CA THR A 212 16.35 21.53 2.66
C THR A 212 15.16 22.17 3.36
N ALA A 213 14.38 23.00 2.65
CA ALA A 213 13.15 23.58 3.20
C ALA A 213 12.11 22.51 3.56
N SER A 214 11.97 21.45 2.73
CA SER A 214 11.11 20.32 3.04
C SER A 214 11.60 19.51 4.24
N VAL A 215 12.91 19.30 4.38
CA VAL A 215 13.50 18.66 5.58
C VAL A 215 13.23 19.49 6.83
N GLU A 216 13.35 20.82 6.76
CA GLU A 216 13.07 21.71 7.88
C GLU A 216 11.57 21.73 8.25
N ALA A 217 10.68 21.64 7.25
CA ALA A 217 9.25 21.44 7.48
C ALA A 217 8.97 20.14 8.25
N LEU A 218 9.67 19.06 7.88
CA LEU A 218 9.63 17.77 8.58
C LEU A 218 10.21 17.82 9.99
N GLU A 219 11.31 18.53 10.22
CA GLU A 219 11.92 18.68 11.55
C GLU A 219 11.03 19.51 12.49
N SER A 220 10.42 20.57 11.96
CA SER A 220 9.59 21.49 12.75
C SER A 220 8.19 20.95 13.06
N GLN A 221 7.52 20.36 12.06
CA GLN A 221 6.13 19.89 12.19
C GLN A 221 5.90 18.60 11.39
N PRO A 222 6.42 17.44 11.84
CA PRO A 222 6.23 16.18 11.12
C PRO A 222 4.76 15.72 11.15
N VAL A 223 4.04 16.03 12.24
CA VAL A 223 2.59 15.78 12.37
C VAL A 223 1.83 16.56 11.32
N GLY A 224 2.09 17.87 11.32
CA GLY A 224 1.44 18.81 10.43
C GLY A 224 1.70 18.40 9.00
N SER A 225 2.94 18.04 8.68
CA SER A 225 3.32 17.54 7.36
C SER A 225 2.51 16.28 6.98
N PHE A 226 2.38 15.28 7.86
CA PHE A 226 1.57 14.11 7.54
C PHE A 226 0.09 14.44 7.27
N PHE A 227 -0.57 15.17 8.17
CA PHE A 227 -2.00 15.49 8.02
C PHE A 227 -2.28 16.48 6.88
N VAL A 228 -1.41 17.47 6.67
CA VAL A 228 -1.45 18.35 5.49
C VAL A 228 -1.29 17.51 4.24
N GLY A 229 -0.37 16.54 4.22
CA GLY A 229 -0.21 15.60 3.13
C GLY A 229 -1.48 14.81 2.81
N VAL A 230 -2.09 14.19 3.82
CA VAL A 230 -3.36 13.44 3.67
C VAL A 230 -4.46 14.35 3.16
N LEU A 231 -4.62 15.53 3.74
CA LEU A 231 -5.60 16.54 3.33
C LEU A 231 -5.39 16.96 1.87
N MET A 232 -4.14 17.24 1.48
CA MET A 232 -3.81 17.62 0.11
C MET A 232 -4.03 16.48 -0.87
N PHE A 233 -3.84 15.22 -0.46
CA PHE A 233 -4.13 14.06 -1.30
C PHE A 233 -5.64 13.92 -1.57
N ILE A 234 -6.46 14.07 -0.52
CA ILE A 234 -7.93 14.07 -0.64
C ILE A 234 -8.40 15.23 -1.52
N LEU A 235 -7.88 16.44 -1.28
CA LEU A 235 -8.21 17.62 -2.08
C LEU A 235 -7.76 17.46 -3.54
N PHE A 236 -6.59 16.86 -3.78
CA PHE A 236 -6.10 16.60 -5.12
C PHE A 236 -7.02 15.63 -5.87
N LEU A 237 -7.46 14.53 -5.23
CA LEU A 237 -8.42 13.60 -5.83
C LEU A 237 -9.75 14.29 -6.17
N LEU A 238 -10.27 15.11 -5.26
CA LEU A 238 -11.49 15.89 -5.49
C LEU A 238 -11.31 16.90 -6.62
N LEU A 239 -10.16 17.57 -6.68
CA LEU A 239 -9.82 18.51 -7.74
C LEU A 239 -9.74 17.80 -9.11
N GLN A 240 -9.16 16.61 -9.19
CA GLN A 240 -9.13 15.84 -10.43
C GLN A 240 -10.53 15.46 -10.89
N LEU A 241 -11.40 15.02 -9.97
CA LEU A 241 -12.79 14.71 -10.29
C LEU A 241 -13.53 15.93 -10.85
N LEU A 242 -13.33 17.10 -10.22
CA LEU A 242 -13.91 18.36 -10.69
C LEU A 242 -13.37 18.76 -12.07
N LEU A 243 -12.05 18.67 -12.29
CA LEU A 243 -11.42 18.99 -13.57
C LEU A 243 -11.98 18.10 -14.69
N VAL A 244 -12.09 16.80 -14.44
CA VAL A 244 -12.68 15.85 -15.41
C VAL A 244 -14.15 16.20 -15.67
N ALA A 245 -14.94 16.50 -14.63
CA ALA A 245 -16.35 16.84 -14.77
C ALA A 245 -16.58 18.13 -15.58
N THR A 246 -15.66 19.10 -15.52
CA THR A 246 -15.77 20.34 -16.31
C THR A 246 -15.48 20.15 -17.80
N GLY A 247 -14.99 18.99 -18.24
CA GLY A 247 -14.62 18.67 -19.63
C GLY A 247 -13.37 19.41 -20.12
N ILE A 248 -13.29 20.73 -19.90
CA ILE A 248 -12.13 21.57 -20.21
C ILE A 248 -10.92 21.18 -19.35
N GLY A 249 -11.16 20.74 -18.11
CA GLY A 249 -10.10 20.35 -17.18
C GLY A 249 -9.34 19.09 -17.58
N ILE A 250 -9.80 18.29 -18.54
CA ILE A 250 -9.10 17.08 -19.02
C ILE A 250 -7.69 17.41 -19.52
N ILE A 251 -7.49 18.58 -20.13
CA ILE A 251 -6.16 19.04 -20.57
C ILE A 251 -5.25 19.34 -19.36
N VAL A 252 -5.82 19.84 -18.26
CA VAL A 252 -5.07 20.26 -17.06
C VAL A 252 -4.71 19.07 -16.16
N VAL A 253 -5.53 18.01 -16.16
CA VAL A 253 -5.31 16.76 -15.40
C VAL A 253 -3.87 16.23 -15.53
N PRO A 254 -3.31 15.97 -16.73
CA PRO A 254 -1.96 15.42 -16.85
C PRO A 254 -0.89 16.35 -16.27
N PHE A 255 -1.03 17.67 -16.42
CA PHE A 255 -0.10 18.63 -15.82
C PHE A 255 -0.20 18.63 -14.29
N ALA A 256 -1.40 18.50 -13.73
CA ALA A 256 -1.61 18.39 -12.30
C ALA A 256 -0.98 17.10 -11.73
N PHE A 257 -1.11 15.97 -12.44
CA PHE A 257 -0.41 14.72 -12.07
C PHE A 257 1.11 14.86 -12.14
N CYS A 258 1.65 15.51 -13.17
CA CYS A 258 3.09 15.80 -13.26
C CYS A 258 3.56 16.66 -12.08
N ALA A 259 2.84 17.74 -11.75
CA ALA A 259 3.17 18.59 -10.62
C ALA A 259 3.12 17.83 -9.29
N ALA A 260 2.10 17.00 -9.09
CA ALA A 260 1.97 16.17 -7.89
C ALA A 260 3.08 15.12 -7.80
N PHE A 261 3.47 14.51 -8.92
CA PHE A 261 4.57 13.55 -8.98
C PHE A 261 5.91 14.21 -8.64
N VAL A 262 6.16 15.42 -9.16
CA VAL A 262 7.35 16.20 -8.82
C VAL A 262 7.37 16.54 -7.33
N ALA A 263 6.25 17.04 -6.77
CA ALA A 263 6.14 17.31 -5.34
C ALA A 263 6.35 16.06 -4.48
N PHE A 264 5.83 14.90 -4.92
CA PHE A 264 6.06 13.60 -4.28
C PHE A 264 7.53 13.20 -4.31
N LEU A 265 8.24 13.37 -5.43
CA LEU A 265 9.68 13.10 -5.53
C LEU A 265 10.47 13.96 -4.54
N PHE A 266 10.25 15.28 -4.53
CA PHE A 266 10.89 16.20 -3.57
C PHE A 266 10.61 15.81 -2.13
N GLY A 267 9.35 15.57 -1.82
CA GLY A 267 8.90 15.13 -0.51
C GLY A 267 9.61 13.85 -0.07
N LYS A 268 9.68 12.85 -0.94
CA LYS A 268 10.31 11.56 -0.63
C LYS A 268 11.81 11.69 -0.38
N VAL A 269 12.52 12.49 -1.18
CA VAL A 269 13.94 12.80 -0.96
C VAL A 269 14.14 13.47 0.40
N ALA A 270 13.26 14.39 0.78
CA ALA A 270 13.29 15.04 2.10
C ALA A 270 13.07 14.04 3.25
N VAL A 271 12.11 13.10 3.12
CA VAL A 271 11.89 12.05 4.13
C VAL A 271 13.14 11.17 4.30
N TYR A 272 13.75 10.74 3.20
CA TYR A 272 14.94 9.89 3.24
C TYR A 272 16.11 10.62 3.93
N ARG A 273 16.35 11.87 3.54
CA ARG A 273 17.39 12.70 4.18
C ARG A 273 17.11 12.94 5.66
N PHE A 274 15.85 13.24 6.03
CA PHE A 274 15.46 13.45 7.43
C PHE A 274 15.74 12.21 8.30
N VAL A 275 15.36 11.02 7.82
CA VAL A 275 15.62 9.77 8.55
C VAL A 275 17.12 9.52 8.72
N GLY A 276 17.91 9.71 7.66
CA GLY A 276 19.36 9.55 7.75
C GLY A 276 20.02 10.56 8.69
N GLN A 277 19.57 11.83 8.69
CA GLN A 277 20.05 12.84 9.64
C GLN A 277 19.72 12.46 11.08
N GLN A 278 18.54 11.90 11.33
CA GLN A 278 18.14 11.46 12.66
C GLN A 278 18.97 10.28 13.17
N ILE A 279 19.42 9.39 12.27
CA ILE A 279 20.35 8.31 12.58
C ILE A 279 21.75 8.88 12.88
N GLY A 280 22.25 9.79 12.04
CA GLY A 280 23.55 10.45 12.25
C GLY A 280 23.63 11.23 13.57
N LYS A 281 22.54 11.92 13.96
CA LYS A 281 22.42 12.62 15.24
C LYS A 281 22.52 11.67 16.44
N GLN A 282 21.95 10.47 16.34
CA GLN A 282 22.00 9.47 17.42
C GLN A 282 23.35 8.80 17.58
N LEU A 283 24.06 8.57 16.47
CA LEU A 283 25.40 7.99 16.49
C LEU A 283 26.47 9.01 16.89
N GLY A 284 26.15 10.31 16.92
CA GLY A 284 27.06 11.38 17.34
C GLY A 284 28.18 11.68 16.33
N VAL A 285 28.10 11.15 15.11
CA VAL A 285 29.15 11.30 14.09
C VAL A 285 28.78 12.45 13.14
N ALA A 286 29.56 13.53 13.16
CA ALA A 286 29.31 14.71 12.31
C ALA A 286 29.35 14.41 10.80
N ALA A 287 30.20 13.47 10.36
CA ALA A 287 30.29 13.06 8.96
C ALA A 287 28.98 12.43 8.43
N LEU A 288 28.21 11.76 9.30
CA LEU A 288 26.91 11.17 8.93
C LEU A 288 25.79 12.21 8.81
N GLN A 289 26.03 13.44 9.27
CA GLN A 289 25.05 14.54 9.21
C GLN A 289 25.13 15.33 7.91
N LEU A 290 26.15 15.09 7.09
CA LEU A 290 26.29 15.70 5.77
C LEU A 290 25.05 15.40 4.91
N PRO A 291 24.46 16.38 4.19
CA PRO A 291 23.18 16.23 3.48
C PRO A 291 23.09 15.01 2.56
N LEU A 292 24.15 14.77 1.79
CA LEU A 292 24.21 13.66 0.82
C LEU A 292 24.44 12.31 1.52
N VAL A 293 25.28 12.28 2.55
CA VAL A 293 25.55 11.06 3.32
C VAL A 293 24.29 10.64 4.08
N ALA A 294 23.60 11.59 4.70
CA ALA A 294 22.31 11.35 5.33
C ALA A 294 21.25 10.84 4.34
N LEU A 295 21.18 11.40 3.12
CA LEU A 295 20.29 10.90 2.09
C LEU A 295 20.62 9.45 1.70
N LEU A 296 21.90 9.12 1.49
CA LEU A 296 22.33 7.76 1.17
C LEU A 296 21.95 6.77 2.26
N ILE A 297 22.22 7.11 3.52
CA ILE A 297 21.82 6.29 4.68
C ILE A 297 20.30 6.09 4.66
N GLY A 298 19.53 7.16 4.45
CA GLY A 298 18.08 7.09 4.36
C GLY A 298 17.59 6.16 3.24
N ILE A 299 18.15 6.28 2.04
CA ILE A 299 17.82 5.41 0.89
C ILE A 299 18.08 3.94 1.23
N VAL A 300 19.27 3.64 1.78
CA VAL A 300 19.65 2.28 2.16
C VAL A 300 18.67 1.72 3.20
N VAL A 301 18.36 2.50 4.25
CA VAL A 301 17.41 2.10 5.30
C VAL A 301 16.03 1.80 4.72
N PHE A 302 15.49 2.68 3.86
CA PHE A 302 14.18 2.45 3.26
C PHE A 302 14.15 1.30 2.26
N TYR A 303 15.23 1.05 1.53
CA TYR A 303 15.31 -0.11 0.63
C TYR A 303 15.31 -1.42 1.41
N PHE A 304 16.05 -1.50 2.52
CA PHE A 304 15.94 -2.64 3.44
C PHE A 304 14.52 -2.78 4.01
N LEU A 305 13.88 -1.66 4.38
CA LEU A 305 12.53 -1.66 4.88
C LEU A 305 11.52 -2.19 3.85
N TYR A 306 11.69 -1.85 2.58
CA TYR A 306 10.82 -2.28 1.48
C TYR A 306 10.94 -3.76 1.11
N ILE A 307 12.00 -4.44 1.56
CA ILE A 307 12.16 -5.89 1.41
C ILE A 307 11.28 -6.64 2.43
N ILE A 308 11.06 -6.06 3.61
CA ILE A 308 10.32 -6.69 4.70
C ILE A 308 8.80 -6.62 4.39
N PRO A 309 8.08 -7.75 4.32
CA PRO A 309 6.65 -7.76 4.07
C PRO A 309 5.89 -6.98 5.16
N ILE A 310 4.79 -6.32 4.78
CA ILE A 310 3.93 -5.47 5.63
C ILE A 310 4.64 -4.19 6.06
N LEU A 311 5.83 -4.27 6.65
CA LEU A 311 6.60 -3.11 7.10
C LEU A 311 7.05 -2.23 5.92
N GLY A 312 7.44 -2.85 4.81
CA GLY A 312 7.77 -2.16 3.57
C GLY A 312 6.56 -1.45 2.96
N LEU A 313 5.41 -2.12 2.89
CA LEU A 313 4.16 -1.52 2.44
C LEU A 313 3.75 -0.34 3.34
N LEU A 314 3.81 -0.54 4.66
CA LEU A 314 3.51 0.48 5.66
C LEU A 314 4.39 1.72 5.44
N ALA A 315 5.70 1.52 5.33
CA ALA A 315 6.64 2.60 5.09
C ALA A 315 6.35 3.32 3.77
N TRP A 316 6.06 2.58 2.71
CA TRP A 316 5.76 3.14 1.40
C TRP A 316 4.48 4.00 1.42
N VAL A 317 3.41 3.51 2.05
CA VAL A 317 2.15 4.24 2.22
C VAL A 317 2.34 5.48 3.10
N MET A 318 3.13 5.40 4.17
CA MET A 318 3.36 6.53 5.07
C MET A 318 4.20 7.65 4.45
N ILE A 319 5.14 7.30 3.57
CA ILE A 319 6.04 8.27 2.94
C ILE A 319 5.30 9.21 1.99
N ALA A 320 4.29 8.71 1.26
CA ALA A 320 3.61 9.53 0.26
C ALA A 320 2.92 10.77 0.86
N PRO A 321 2.05 10.65 1.89
CA PRO A 321 1.48 11.82 2.56
C PRO A 321 2.55 12.66 3.25
N LEU A 322 3.48 12.02 3.98
CA LEU A 322 4.47 12.72 4.79
C LEU A 322 5.42 13.57 3.94
N GLY A 323 5.89 13.03 2.80
CA GLY A 323 6.70 13.75 1.84
C GLY A 323 5.92 14.85 1.12
N PHE A 324 4.73 14.55 0.60
CA PHE A 324 3.91 15.53 -0.11
C PHE A 324 3.52 16.72 0.77
N GLY A 325 3.16 16.45 2.02
CA GLY A 325 2.83 17.46 3.02
C GLY A 325 4.02 18.32 3.45
N ALA A 326 5.21 17.73 3.55
CA ALA A 326 6.43 18.48 3.79
C ALA A 326 6.78 19.44 2.65
N ALA A 327 6.64 18.97 1.40
CA ALA A 327 6.86 19.78 0.21
C ALA A 327 5.86 20.95 0.12
N THR A 328 4.58 20.69 0.37
CA THR A 328 3.53 21.73 0.38
C THR A 328 3.70 22.71 1.52
N LEU A 329 4.07 22.26 2.72
CA LEU A 329 4.32 23.17 3.85
C LEU A 329 5.54 24.06 3.61
N ALA A 330 6.60 23.52 3.02
CA ALA A 330 7.77 24.30 2.61
C ALA A 330 7.39 25.35 1.56
N LEU A 331 6.55 24.99 0.58
CA LEU A 331 6.06 25.89 -0.45
C LEU A 331 5.21 27.03 0.15
N PHE A 332 4.27 26.72 1.05
CA PHE A 332 3.47 27.74 1.74
C PHE A 332 4.32 28.70 2.59
N ARG A 333 5.37 28.17 3.25
CA ARG A 333 6.33 29.00 4.01
C ARG A 333 7.11 29.92 3.07
N ALA A 334 7.55 29.43 1.92
CA ALA A 334 8.23 30.24 0.90
C ALA A 334 7.34 31.42 0.45
N PHE A 335 6.08 31.15 0.08
CA PHE A 335 5.14 32.21 -0.34
C PHE A 335 4.84 33.23 0.76
N ARG A 336 4.72 32.80 2.03
CA ARG A 336 4.50 33.74 3.15
C ARG A 336 5.73 34.61 3.43
N SER A 337 6.93 34.07 3.25
CA SER A 337 8.18 34.82 3.46
C SER A 337 8.35 35.96 2.43
N GLU A 338 7.90 35.76 1.19
CA GLU A 338 7.92 36.79 0.14
C GLU A 338 6.88 37.90 0.37
N GLY A 339 5.72 37.57 0.95
CA GLY A 339 4.69 38.55 1.32
C GLY A 339 5.06 39.40 2.54
N GLY A 340 5.72 38.81 3.55
CA GLY A 340 6.09 39.49 4.79
C GLY A 340 7.30 40.44 4.66
N ASN A 341 8.25 40.13 3.77
CA ASN A 341 9.48 40.92 3.62
C ASN A 341 9.26 42.28 2.93
N ARG A 342 8.10 42.50 2.29
CA ARG A 342 7.70 43.82 1.78
C ARG A 342 7.10 44.74 2.86
N GLY A 343 6.62 44.18 3.97
CA GLY A 343 5.97 44.95 5.06
C GLY A 343 6.89 45.30 6.22
N ASN A 344 7.95 44.52 6.46
CA ASN A 344 8.73 44.62 7.70
C ASN A 344 9.96 45.55 7.64
N SER A 345 10.24 46.18 6.48
CA SER A 345 11.39 47.09 6.31
C SER A 345 11.17 48.50 6.85
N ARG A 346 10.06 48.79 7.55
CA ARG A 346 9.76 50.14 8.10
C ARG A 346 9.68 50.24 9.63
N THR A 347 9.86 49.16 10.38
CA THR A 347 9.76 49.21 11.85
C THR A 347 10.77 48.26 12.49
N SER A 348 12.03 48.69 12.55
CA SER A 348 12.97 48.15 13.52
C SER A 348 13.74 49.32 14.13
N SER A 349 13.04 50.08 14.96
CA SER A 349 13.70 50.96 15.93
C SER A 349 14.06 50.13 17.16
N ALA A 350 15.31 50.26 17.54
CA ALA A 350 15.99 49.57 18.63
C ALA A 350 15.20 49.59 19.95
N VAL A 351 15.10 48.42 20.59
CA VAL A 351 14.91 48.32 22.03
C VAL A 351 16.24 47.84 22.62
N VAL A 352 16.89 48.75 23.33
CA VAL A 352 18.06 48.52 24.17
C VAL A 352 17.62 47.62 25.34
N SER A 353 18.20 46.43 25.47
CA SER A 353 18.06 45.59 26.65
C SER A 353 19.21 45.87 27.62
N THR A 354 18.86 46.30 28.84
CA THR A 354 19.76 46.36 30.00
C THR A 354 19.99 44.96 30.59
N PRO A 355 21.15 44.70 31.24
CA PRO A 355 21.47 43.39 31.81
C PRO A 355 20.75 43.15 33.15
N PRO A 356 20.37 41.91 33.49
CA PRO A 356 19.76 41.62 34.79
C PRO A 356 20.81 41.51 35.91
N THR A 357 20.56 42.25 36.99
CA THR A 357 21.24 42.22 38.28
C THR A 357 21.05 40.87 38.98
N ALA A 358 22.14 40.33 39.53
CA ALA A 358 22.17 39.12 40.34
C ALA A 358 21.53 39.32 41.73
N SER A 359 20.81 38.31 42.21
CA SER A 359 20.31 38.20 43.59
C SER A 359 20.77 36.89 44.23
N PRO A 360 20.93 36.84 45.57
CA PRO A 360 21.84 35.93 46.26
C PRO A 360 21.25 34.56 46.63
N THR A 361 22.16 33.61 46.80
CA THR A 361 21.97 32.21 47.21
C THR A 361 21.44 32.08 48.65
N PRO A 362 20.47 31.18 48.94
CA PRO A 362 20.14 30.78 50.31
C PRO A 362 21.01 29.60 50.81
N PRO A 363 21.10 29.38 52.14
CA PRO A 363 22.09 28.49 52.75
C PRO A 363 21.68 27.01 52.73
N VAL A 364 22.70 26.14 52.69
CA VAL A 364 22.63 24.68 52.70
C VAL A 364 22.29 24.16 54.10
N ILE A 365 21.19 23.41 54.23
CA ILE A 365 20.87 22.60 55.42
C ILE A 365 21.32 21.16 55.15
N PRO A 366 22.07 20.49 56.06
CA PRO A 366 22.49 19.10 55.88
C PRO A 366 21.31 18.15 56.10
N GLY A 367 20.80 17.57 55.02
CA GLY A 367 19.73 16.57 55.01
C GLY A 367 19.72 15.75 53.72
N GLU A 368 20.91 15.49 53.18
CA GLU A 368 21.13 15.02 51.80
C GLU A 368 21.27 13.50 51.70
N ALA A 369 20.36 12.76 52.35
CA ALA A 369 20.30 11.30 52.20
C ALA A 369 18.88 10.71 52.11
N ALA A 370 17.83 11.51 52.37
CA ALA A 370 16.44 11.02 52.29
C ALA A 370 15.57 11.75 51.24
N ALA A 371 16.06 12.86 50.66
CA ALA A 371 15.29 13.69 49.72
C ALA A 371 15.47 13.33 48.22
N LEU A 372 16.26 12.30 47.90
CA LEU A 372 16.45 11.82 46.51
C LEU A 372 15.32 10.90 46.01
N ALA A 373 14.36 10.53 46.85
CA ALA A 373 13.19 9.75 46.44
C ALA A 373 12.16 10.57 45.64
N SER A 374 12.28 11.90 45.65
CA SER A 374 11.47 12.83 44.86
C SER A 374 12.37 13.76 44.03
N ALA A 375 13.40 13.21 43.38
CA ALA A 375 14.04 13.94 42.29
C ALA A 375 12.96 14.28 41.26
N ASP A 376 12.78 15.56 40.94
CA ASP A 376 11.80 16.05 39.96
C ASP A 376 11.94 15.23 38.67
N VAL A 377 11.00 14.32 38.44
CA VAL A 377 10.96 13.44 37.25
C VAL A 377 10.96 14.29 35.96
N THR A 378 10.54 15.55 36.08
CA THR A 378 10.57 16.60 35.06
C THR A 378 11.97 16.98 34.56
N ILE A 379 13.01 16.79 35.38
CA ILE A 379 14.40 17.16 35.08
C ILE A 379 15.15 16.03 34.37
N LEU A 380 14.68 14.78 34.48
CA LEU A 380 15.33 13.63 33.85
C LEU A 380 15.18 13.66 32.31
N PRO A 381 16.24 13.29 31.56
CA PRO A 381 16.19 13.29 30.11
C PRO A 381 15.15 12.27 29.62
N ARG A 382 14.18 12.74 28.84
CA ARG A 382 13.09 11.91 28.33
C ARG A 382 13.60 10.93 27.28
N ALA A 383 13.16 9.69 27.36
CA ALA A 383 13.56 8.64 26.41
C ALA A 383 12.92 8.88 25.04
N GLY A 384 13.73 8.96 23.99
CA GLY A 384 13.25 9.13 22.61
C GLY A 384 12.70 7.84 21.97
N PHE A 385 12.10 7.97 20.79
CA PHE A 385 11.48 6.87 20.05
C PHE A 385 12.37 5.63 19.90
N TRP A 386 13.61 5.78 19.41
CA TRP A 386 14.46 4.63 19.08
C TRP A 386 14.85 3.78 20.29
N LEU A 387 15.09 4.41 21.45
CA LEU A 387 15.34 3.69 22.70
C LEU A 387 14.11 2.88 23.10
N ARG A 388 12.92 3.48 23.00
CA ARG A 388 11.65 2.80 23.30
C ARG A 388 11.39 1.67 22.31
N PHE A 389 11.62 1.90 21.02
CA PHE A 389 11.48 0.89 19.99
C PHE A 389 12.41 -0.30 20.22
N ALA A 390 13.69 -0.04 20.53
CA ALA A 390 14.66 -1.10 20.81
C ALA A 390 14.29 -1.89 22.07
N ALA A 391 13.83 -1.23 23.14
CA ALA A 391 13.33 -1.92 24.34
C ALA A 391 12.09 -2.76 24.04
N THR A 392 11.09 -2.19 23.36
CA THR A 392 9.87 -2.92 22.99
C THR A 392 10.16 -4.06 22.03
N PHE A 393 11.13 -3.92 21.13
CA PHE A 393 11.57 -5.01 20.25
C PHE A 393 12.22 -6.15 21.05
N LEU A 394 13.06 -5.81 22.04
CA LEU A 394 13.65 -6.81 22.93
C LEU A 394 12.57 -7.53 23.77
N ASP A 395 11.61 -6.77 24.31
CA ASP A 395 10.44 -7.33 25.01
C ASP A 395 9.61 -8.23 24.08
N PHE A 396 9.47 -7.87 22.80
CA PHE A 396 8.77 -8.67 21.78
C PHE A 396 9.46 -9.99 21.51
N LEU A 397 10.78 -10.01 21.38
CA LEU A 397 11.55 -11.24 21.23
C LEU A 397 11.41 -12.14 22.47
N LEU A 398 11.45 -11.55 23.66
CA LEU A 398 11.36 -12.29 24.92
C LEU A 398 9.98 -12.93 25.11
N VAL A 399 8.91 -12.15 24.98
CA VAL A 399 7.52 -12.65 25.11
C VAL A 399 7.20 -13.60 23.96
N GLY A 400 7.65 -13.30 22.74
CA GLY A 400 7.46 -14.14 21.56
C GLY A 400 8.12 -15.51 21.71
N ALA A 401 9.36 -15.56 22.18
CA ALA A 401 10.05 -16.82 22.47
C ALA A 401 9.33 -17.62 23.56
N ALA A 402 8.91 -16.97 24.65
CA ALA A 402 8.16 -17.63 25.72
C ALA A 402 6.82 -18.21 25.22
N SER A 403 6.05 -17.46 24.41
CA SER A 403 4.79 -17.94 23.83
C SER A 403 4.99 -19.05 22.80
N ALA A 404 6.11 -19.06 22.07
CA ALA A 404 6.44 -20.13 21.12
C ALA A 404 6.77 -21.43 21.84
N VAL A 405 7.52 -21.37 22.95
CA VAL A 405 7.86 -22.55 23.77
C VAL A 405 6.61 -23.16 24.39
N THR A 406 5.66 -22.35 24.85
CA THR A 406 4.42 -22.84 25.48
C THR A 406 3.35 -23.30 24.49
N HIS A 407 3.59 -23.22 23.17
CA HIS A 407 2.64 -23.63 22.12
C HIS A 407 1.27 -22.93 22.21
N PHE A 408 1.21 -21.69 22.71
CA PHE A 408 -0.02 -20.87 22.80
C PHE A 408 0.01 -19.61 21.88
N PRO A 409 0.18 -19.73 20.55
CA PRO A 409 0.25 -18.57 19.65
C PRO A 409 -1.01 -17.66 19.60
N PRO A 410 -2.27 -18.14 19.71
CA PRO A 410 -3.42 -17.23 19.60
C PRO A 410 -3.58 -16.30 20.81
N PHE A 411 -2.90 -16.57 21.94
CA PHE A 411 -2.99 -15.75 23.15
C PHE A 411 -1.83 -14.76 23.31
N PHE A 412 -0.97 -14.63 22.30
CA PHE A 412 0.16 -13.69 22.32
C PHE A 412 -0.24 -12.25 22.73
N PRO A 413 -1.35 -11.65 22.23
CA PRO A 413 -1.76 -10.31 22.67
C PRO A 413 -2.10 -10.23 24.16
N PHE A 414 -2.68 -11.28 24.74
CA PHE A 414 -3.01 -11.34 26.16
C PHE A 414 -1.76 -11.49 27.02
N ALA A 415 -0.83 -12.38 26.61
CA ALA A 415 0.46 -12.53 27.27
C ALA A 415 1.28 -11.22 27.22
N TRP A 416 1.25 -10.53 26.08
CA TRP A 416 1.87 -9.23 25.88
C TRP A 416 1.35 -8.17 26.86
N VAL A 417 0.03 -8.07 27.00
CA VAL A 417 -0.61 -7.16 27.95
C VAL A 417 -0.28 -7.53 29.39
N ALA A 418 -0.43 -8.81 29.76
CA ALA A 418 -0.16 -9.27 31.11
C ALA A 418 1.29 -8.98 31.55
N TYR A 419 2.25 -9.25 30.65
CA TYR A 419 3.66 -8.92 30.88
C TYR A 419 3.88 -7.43 31.09
N HIS A 420 3.39 -6.57 30.18
CA HIS A 420 3.60 -5.12 30.29
C HIS A 420 2.91 -4.52 31.51
N VAL A 421 1.64 -4.88 31.75
CA VAL A 421 0.88 -4.36 32.89
C VAL A 421 1.54 -4.80 34.20
N GLY A 422 1.88 -6.08 34.35
CA GLY A 422 2.52 -6.59 35.57
C GLY A 422 3.90 -5.98 35.83
N MET A 423 4.72 -5.82 34.79
CA MET A 423 6.05 -5.22 34.91
C MET A 423 5.98 -3.71 35.21
N TRP A 424 5.06 -2.99 34.56
CA TRP A 424 4.87 -1.56 34.80
C TRP A 424 4.31 -1.25 36.19
N THR A 425 3.41 -2.08 36.72
CA THR A 425 2.89 -1.89 38.09
C THR A 425 3.90 -2.23 39.15
N TRP A 426 4.71 -3.28 38.95
CA TRP A 426 5.66 -3.71 39.97
C TRP A 426 6.92 -2.85 39.99
N LYS A 427 7.54 -2.61 38.84
CA LYS A 427 8.88 -1.98 38.77
C LYS A 427 8.88 -0.66 38.01
N GLY A 428 7.77 -0.26 37.38
CA GLY A 428 7.71 0.93 36.53
C GLY A 428 8.58 0.83 35.28
N THR A 429 8.97 -0.38 34.87
CA THR A 429 9.82 -0.63 33.70
C THR A 429 9.62 -2.06 33.19
N THR A 430 10.08 -2.37 31.98
CA THR A 430 10.08 -3.72 31.39
C THR A 430 11.50 -4.28 31.35
N ILE A 431 11.70 -5.55 30.98
CA ILE A 431 13.03 -6.12 30.80
C ILE A 431 13.81 -5.35 29.74
N GLY A 432 13.18 -5.05 28.60
CA GLY A 432 13.73 -4.16 27.59
C GLY A 432 14.02 -2.77 28.16
N GLY A 433 13.11 -2.22 28.95
CA GLY A 433 13.30 -0.96 29.66
C GLY A 433 14.54 -0.97 30.57
N ILE A 434 14.78 -2.06 31.31
CA ILE A 434 15.94 -2.24 32.20
C ILE A 434 17.24 -2.22 31.40
N VAL A 435 17.31 -2.98 30.30
CA VAL A 435 18.51 -3.05 29.44
C VAL A 435 18.88 -1.68 28.87
N PHE A 436 17.88 -0.88 28.50
CA PHE A 436 18.10 0.47 27.94
C PHE A 436 18.05 1.60 28.99
N GLY A 437 17.97 1.27 30.27
CA GLY A 437 18.01 2.25 31.36
C GLY A 437 16.79 3.18 31.41
N MET A 438 15.59 2.67 31.15
CA MET A 438 14.36 3.46 31.09
C MET A 438 13.41 3.12 32.22
N LYS A 439 12.68 4.14 32.69
CA LYS A 439 11.63 4.00 33.69
C LYS A 439 10.43 4.87 33.33
N ILE A 440 9.25 4.37 33.64
CA ILE A 440 7.96 5.00 33.37
C ILE A 440 7.41 5.53 34.68
N PHE A 441 7.00 6.80 34.64
CA PHE A 441 6.35 7.47 35.74
C PHE A 441 5.01 8.04 35.29
N ARG A 442 4.12 8.29 36.24
CA ARG A 442 2.97 9.16 36.01
C ARG A 442 3.46 10.60 35.87
N ARG A 443 2.73 11.46 35.16
CA ARG A 443 3.04 12.90 35.06
C ARG A 443 3.13 13.58 36.43
N ASP A 444 2.41 13.05 37.42
CA ASP A 444 2.40 13.52 38.80
C ASP A 444 3.62 13.01 39.62
N GLY A 445 4.61 12.37 38.99
CA GLY A 445 5.82 11.84 39.62
C GLY A 445 5.63 10.51 40.37
N ARG A 446 4.38 10.06 40.55
CA ARG A 446 4.05 8.78 41.20
C ARG A 446 4.37 7.56 40.31
N GLN A 447 4.50 6.39 40.93
CA GLN A 447 4.61 5.11 40.23
C GLN A 447 3.30 4.76 39.48
N LEU A 448 3.37 3.82 38.53
CA LEU A 448 2.21 3.43 37.71
C LEU A 448 1.26 2.52 38.49
N ASP A 449 0.01 2.99 38.65
CA ASP A 449 -1.08 2.15 39.15
C ASP A 449 -1.51 1.12 38.10
N PHE A 450 -2.10 0.00 38.54
CA PHE A 450 -2.60 -1.06 37.64
C PHE A 450 -3.59 -0.54 36.60
N ALA A 451 -4.53 0.31 37.01
CA ALA A 451 -5.50 0.91 36.10
C ALA A 451 -4.80 1.77 35.02
N VAL A 452 -3.80 2.57 35.41
CA VAL A 452 -3.05 3.43 34.48
C VAL A 452 -2.19 2.59 33.54
N ALA A 453 -1.53 1.55 34.04
CA ALA A 453 -0.75 0.61 33.23
C ALA A 453 -1.63 -0.14 32.22
N LEU A 454 -2.83 -0.56 32.61
CA LEU A 454 -3.78 -1.23 31.72
C LEU A 454 -4.30 -0.28 30.64
N VAL A 455 -4.73 0.94 31.02
CA VAL A 455 -5.16 1.97 30.05
C VAL A 455 -4.05 2.31 29.07
N ARG A 456 -2.82 2.47 29.56
CA ARG A 456 -1.62 2.67 28.74
C ARG A 456 -1.41 1.51 27.76
N SER A 457 -1.55 0.26 28.22
CA SER A 457 -1.40 -0.93 27.38
C SER A 457 -2.48 -1.01 26.30
N LEU A 458 -3.74 -0.73 26.63
CA LEU A 458 -4.84 -0.74 25.67
C LEU A 458 -4.71 0.39 24.64
N ALA A 459 -4.35 1.60 25.08
CA ALA A 459 -4.08 2.73 24.20
C ALA A 459 -2.87 2.48 23.28
N SER A 460 -1.96 1.59 23.66
CA SER A 460 -0.84 1.17 22.81
C SER A 460 -1.32 0.34 21.61
N PHE A 461 -2.37 -0.48 21.74
CA PHE A 461 -2.98 -1.15 20.59
C PHE A 461 -3.65 -0.16 19.64
N PHE A 462 -4.32 0.87 20.16
CA PHE A 462 -4.83 1.96 19.32
C PHE A 462 -3.69 2.67 18.58
N SER A 463 -2.58 2.94 19.27
CA SER A 463 -1.37 3.51 18.66
C SER A 463 -0.78 2.62 17.56
N ALA A 464 -0.89 1.29 17.68
CA ALA A 464 -0.44 0.32 16.68
C ALA A 464 -1.41 0.21 15.50
N LEU A 465 -2.72 0.21 15.78
CA LEU A 465 -3.81 0.09 14.81
C LEU A 465 -3.76 1.23 13.78
N VAL A 466 -3.46 2.46 14.23
CA VAL A 466 -3.23 3.61 13.36
C VAL A 466 -1.79 3.56 12.80
N MET A 467 -1.41 2.45 12.20
CA MET A 467 -0.12 2.27 11.49
C MET A 467 1.12 2.60 12.33
N PHE A 468 1.13 2.25 13.62
CA PHE A 468 2.18 2.61 14.59
C PHE A 468 2.43 4.12 14.77
N LEU A 469 1.60 5.00 14.20
CA LEU A 469 1.80 6.45 14.21
C LEU A 469 1.89 7.01 15.63
N GLY A 470 1.10 6.45 16.55
CA GLY A 470 1.14 6.85 17.96
C GLY A 470 2.44 6.50 18.68
N PHE A 471 3.17 5.47 18.24
CA PHE A 471 4.51 5.14 18.75
C PHE A 471 5.57 6.06 18.16
N PHE A 472 5.52 6.29 16.85
CA PHE A 472 6.45 7.19 16.16
C PHE A 472 6.42 8.59 16.77
N TRP A 473 5.25 9.06 17.23
CA TRP A 473 5.05 10.38 17.85
C TRP A 473 6.10 10.75 18.92
N ALA A 474 6.58 9.78 19.69
CA ALA A 474 7.62 10.01 20.71
C ALA A 474 8.98 10.46 20.13
N GLY A 475 9.22 10.25 18.84
CA GLY A 475 10.48 10.61 18.18
C GLY A 475 10.63 12.11 17.96
N TRP A 476 9.51 12.79 17.72
CA TRP A 476 9.45 14.15 17.21
C TRP A 476 8.67 15.09 18.10
N ASN A 477 7.79 14.59 18.97
CA ASN A 477 7.19 15.41 20.02
C ASN A 477 8.30 16.04 20.88
N ARG A 478 8.23 17.36 21.14
CA ARG A 478 9.17 18.09 22.02
C ARG A 478 9.26 17.44 23.40
N GLU A 479 8.13 16.96 23.85
CA GLU A 479 7.97 16.27 25.12
C GLU A 479 8.31 14.78 25.08
N LYS A 480 8.69 14.23 23.92
CA LYS A 480 9.00 12.82 23.69
C LYS A 480 7.89 11.85 24.14
N LEU A 481 6.63 12.28 24.16
CA LEU A 481 5.50 11.40 24.55
C LEU A 481 4.95 10.68 23.32
N SER A 482 4.47 9.45 23.50
CA SER A 482 3.63 8.75 22.52
C SER A 482 2.14 9.04 22.76
N TRP A 483 1.25 8.63 21.86
CA TRP A 483 -0.19 8.82 22.09
C TRP A 483 -0.71 8.08 23.31
N HIS A 484 -0.26 6.83 23.51
CA HIS A 484 -0.61 6.06 24.70
C HIS A 484 -0.04 6.65 26.00
N ASP A 485 1.10 7.36 25.94
CA ASP A 485 1.62 8.12 27.07
C ASP A 485 0.71 9.31 27.40
N MET A 486 0.25 10.03 26.38
CA MET A 486 -0.63 11.19 26.53
C MET A 486 -1.99 10.79 27.10
N ILE A 487 -2.57 9.70 26.59
CA ILE A 487 -3.86 9.15 27.05
C ILE A 487 -3.76 8.66 28.49
N ALA A 488 -2.68 7.97 28.85
CA ALA A 488 -2.48 7.44 30.20
C ALA A 488 -1.86 8.44 31.18
N GLY A 489 -1.50 9.65 30.74
CA GLY A 489 -0.84 10.65 31.59
C GLY A 489 0.50 10.18 32.15
N THR A 490 1.32 9.53 31.32
CA THR A 490 2.60 8.91 31.72
C THR A 490 3.78 9.49 30.94
N ILE A 491 4.99 9.35 31.49
CA ILE A 491 6.24 9.83 30.91
C ILE A 491 7.31 8.73 31.03
N VAL A 492 8.14 8.58 29.99
CA VAL A 492 9.27 7.64 30.01
C VAL A 492 10.57 8.43 30.05
N VAL A 493 11.34 8.21 31.09
CA VAL A 493 12.61 8.88 31.37
C VAL A 493 13.78 7.91 31.27
N LYS A 494 14.94 8.42 30.90
CA LYS A 494 16.20 7.69 30.91
C LYS A 494 16.89 7.91 32.24
N MET A 495 17.21 6.82 32.92
CA MET A 495 17.91 6.84 34.20
C MET A 495 19.42 7.04 33.98
N PRO A 496 20.11 7.82 34.84
CA PRO A 496 21.56 7.93 34.86
C PRO A 496 22.24 6.56 34.99
N LYS A 497 23.34 6.35 34.25
CA LYS A 497 24.14 5.12 34.35
C LYS A 497 24.74 5.02 35.76
N GLY A 498 24.43 3.95 36.48
CA GLY A 498 24.93 3.69 37.85
C GLY A 498 23.86 3.64 38.94
N ILE A 499 22.62 4.00 38.64
CA ILE A 499 21.49 3.80 39.57
C ILE A 499 20.91 2.40 39.34
N SER A 500 20.91 1.59 40.39
CA SER A 500 20.18 0.31 40.43
C SER A 500 18.72 0.54 40.05
N LEU A 501 18.25 -0.15 39.00
CA LEU A 501 16.83 -0.21 38.64
C LEU A 501 16.06 -1.24 39.49
N PHE A 502 16.75 -1.91 40.42
CA PHE A 502 16.20 -2.93 41.31
C PHE A 502 15.65 -2.34 42.60
#